data_AF-B7PK39-F1
#
_entry.id   AF-B7PK39-F1
#
_cell.length_a   1.000
_cell.length_b   1.000
_cell.length_c   1.000
_cell.angle_alpha   90.00
_cell.angle_beta   90.00
_cell.angle_gamma   90.00
#
_symmetry.space_group_name_H-M   'P 1'
#
loop_
_entity.id
_entity.type
_entity.pdbx_description
1 polymer ?
#
loop_
_entity_poly.entity_id
_entity_poly.type
_entity_poly.pdbx_seq_one_letter_code
_entity_poly.pdbx_strand_id
1 'polypeptide(L)'
;VVTKTRPCSPFPLQSGCPTLRVLHLSDTHVDMGYEEGSLANCEEPLCCRANDGRPRGPEHVAAGHWGYFKHCDIPPRTFENMLKHIRDCQKIDYVIWTGDSVAHDYWNTSRESNLAVIDYTTKTLAKYLDPSGVTVFPALGNHEGEPSDRYFL
;
A
#
# COMPACT_ATOMS: atom_id res chain seq x y z
N VAL A 1 -24.59 -23.21 25.49
CA VAL A 1 -23.11 -23.37 25.43
C VAL A 1 -22.79 -24.13 24.16
N VAL A 2 -22.29 -23.46 23.12
CA VAL A 2 -21.82 -24.14 21.91
C VAL A 2 -20.50 -24.80 22.27
N THR A 3 -20.49 -26.12 22.36
CA THR A 3 -19.26 -26.89 22.59
C THR A 3 -18.41 -26.79 21.33
N LYS A 4 -17.34 -26.00 21.41
CA LYS A 4 -16.34 -25.88 20.34
C LYS A 4 -15.74 -27.28 20.14
N THR A 5 -16.10 -27.95 19.04
CA THR A 5 -15.51 -29.22 18.66
C THR A 5 -14.01 -29.03 18.46
N ARG A 6 -13.20 -30.02 18.83
CA ARG A 6 -11.76 -29.98 18.57
C ARG A 6 -11.56 -29.74 17.07
N PRO A 7 -10.70 -28.79 16.66
CA PRO A 7 -10.33 -28.66 15.26
C PRO A 7 -9.86 -30.02 14.77
N CYS A 8 -10.38 -30.46 13.61
CA CYS A 8 -9.91 -31.68 12.98
C CYS A 8 -8.40 -31.56 12.80
N SER A 9 -7.63 -32.58 13.18
CA SER A 9 -6.18 -32.58 12.93
C SER A 9 -5.97 -32.40 11.42
N PRO A 10 -5.10 -31.47 10.98
CA PRO A 10 -4.86 -31.27 9.56
C PRO A 10 -4.39 -32.59 8.95
N PHE A 11 -5.07 -33.04 7.91
CA PHE A 11 -4.61 -34.19 7.14
C PHE A 11 -3.24 -33.84 6.55
N PRO A 12 -2.22 -34.70 6.71
CA PRO A 12 -0.92 -34.44 6.11
C PRO A 12 -1.10 -34.32 4.61
N LEU A 13 -0.68 -33.18 4.04
CA LEU A 13 -0.71 -32.96 2.61
C LEU A 13 0.12 -34.05 1.93
N GLN A 14 -0.47 -34.73 0.94
CA GLN A 14 0.26 -35.72 0.16
C GLN A 14 1.39 -35.04 -0.61
N SER A 15 2.50 -35.75 -0.76
CA SER A 15 3.63 -35.26 -1.56
C SER A 15 3.20 -35.08 -3.02
N GLY A 16 3.48 -33.93 -3.61
CA GLY A 16 3.16 -33.63 -5.02
C GLY A 16 1.81 -32.95 -5.25
N CYS A 17 1.06 -32.59 -4.21
CA CYS A 17 -0.12 -31.72 -4.39
C CYS A 17 0.27 -30.37 -5.01
N PRO A 18 -0.52 -29.84 -5.96
CA PRO A 18 -0.29 -28.51 -6.49
C PRO A 18 -0.39 -27.46 -5.38
N THR A 19 0.46 -26.45 -5.44
CA THR A 19 0.46 -25.33 -4.50
C THR A 19 -0.04 -24.08 -5.21
N LEU A 20 -0.84 -23.28 -4.48
CA LEU A 20 -1.23 -21.96 -4.91
C LEU A 20 -0.31 -20.92 -4.27
N ARG A 21 0.12 -19.94 -5.05
CA ARG A 21 0.94 -18.81 -4.63
C ARG A 21 0.08 -17.56 -4.69
N VAL A 22 -0.38 -17.13 -3.52
CA VAL A 22 -1.24 -15.97 -3.35
C VAL A 22 -0.37 -14.80 -2.91
N LEU A 23 -0.39 -13.72 -3.69
CA LEU A 23 0.19 -12.46 -3.24
C LEU A 23 -0.87 -11.71 -2.43
N HIS A 24 -0.50 -11.26 -1.23
CA HIS A 24 -1.34 -10.37 -0.42
C HIS A 24 -0.67 -8.99 -0.34
N LEU A 25 -1.36 -7.98 -0.85
CA LEU A 25 -0.98 -6.57 -0.77
C LEU A 25 -1.95 -5.83 0.15
N SER A 26 -1.45 -4.92 0.96
CA SER A 26 -2.24 -4.08 1.87
C SER A 26 -1.45 -2.81 2.19
N ASP A 27 -2.16 -1.75 2.61
CA ASP A 27 -1.57 -0.56 3.24
C ASP A 27 -0.46 0.07 2.40
N THR A 28 -0.71 0.20 1.09
CA THR A 28 0.30 0.74 0.17
C THR A 28 0.57 2.22 0.38
N HIS A 29 -0.41 2.97 0.90
CA HIS A 29 -0.33 4.40 1.21
C HIS A 29 0.64 5.16 0.29
N VAL A 30 0.22 5.35 -0.97
CA VAL A 30 1.07 6.00 -1.96
C VAL A 30 0.90 7.50 -1.84
N ASP A 31 1.97 8.16 -1.39
CA ASP A 31 1.99 9.61 -1.25
C ASP A 31 2.42 10.29 -2.55
N MET A 32 1.43 10.78 -3.30
CA MET A 32 1.64 11.55 -4.52
C MET A 32 2.35 12.90 -4.27
N GLY A 33 2.37 13.38 -3.03
CA GLY A 33 3.08 14.58 -2.59
C GLY A 33 4.52 14.34 -2.12
N TYR A 34 4.97 13.08 -2.04
CA TYR A 34 6.30 12.75 -1.53
C TYR A 34 7.40 13.41 -2.36
N GLU A 35 8.25 14.20 -1.72
CA GLU A 35 9.40 14.87 -2.33
C GLU A 35 10.71 14.42 -1.67
N GLU A 36 11.62 13.85 -2.48
CA GLU A 36 12.96 13.51 -1.99
C GLU A 36 13.72 14.74 -1.48
N GLY A 37 14.42 14.57 -0.35
CA GLY A 37 15.20 15.61 0.30
C GLY A 37 14.37 16.64 1.08
N SER A 38 13.04 16.52 1.14
CA SER A 38 12.20 17.31 2.03
C SER A 38 12.44 16.94 3.51
N LEU A 39 11.86 17.69 4.44
CA LEU A 39 11.96 17.39 5.87
C LEU A 39 11.17 16.12 6.20
N ALA A 40 11.84 15.09 6.72
CA ALA A 40 11.25 13.78 7.00
C ALA A 40 10.86 13.56 8.47
N ASN A 41 11.37 14.38 9.37
CA ASN A 41 11.08 14.36 10.80
C ASN A 41 10.49 15.69 11.27
N CYS A 42 9.44 16.13 10.56
CA CYS A 42 8.62 17.27 10.95
C CYS A 42 7.73 16.94 12.16
N GLU A 43 7.00 17.94 12.66
CA GLU A 43 6.05 17.79 13.79
C GLU A 43 4.61 17.45 13.34
N GLU A 44 4.38 17.33 12.03
CA GLU A 44 3.08 16.98 11.44
C GLU A 44 2.85 15.45 11.45
N PRO A 45 1.59 14.98 11.35
CA PRO A 45 1.31 13.54 11.30
C PRO A 45 1.91 12.84 10.07
N LEU A 46 2.08 13.57 8.97
CA LEU A 46 2.72 13.13 7.71
C LEU A 46 3.70 14.22 7.26
N CYS A 47 4.92 13.79 6.96
CA CYS A 47 6.07 14.57 6.49
C CYS A 47 6.49 14.09 5.09
N CYS A 48 7.74 14.43 4.70
CA CYS A 48 8.34 14.04 3.42
C CYS A 48 7.70 14.69 2.18
N ARG A 49 6.97 15.79 2.34
CA ARG A 49 6.37 16.56 1.25
C ARG A 49 7.03 17.92 1.09
N ALA A 50 6.81 18.55 -0.05
CA ALA A 50 7.40 19.85 -0.38
C ALA A 50 7.04 20.96 0.63
N ASN A 51 5.84 20.90 1.19
CA ASN A 51 5.31 21.87 2.15
C ASN A 51 5.92 21.72 3.57
N ASP A 52 6.55 20.59 3.88
CA ASP A 52 7.27 20.41 5.16
C ASP A 52 8.63 21.14 5.18
N GLY A 53 9.03 21.67 4.03
CA GLY A 53 10.28 22.39 3.85
C GLY A 53 11.49 21.47 3.71
N ARG A 54 12.65 22.00 4.06
CA ARG A 54 13.94 21.32 3.93
C ARG A 54 14.60 21.19 5.30
N PRO A 55 15.43 20.16 5.52
CA PRO A 55 16.23 20.04 6.74
C PRO A 55 17.07 21.29 7.02
N ARG A 56 16.94 21.87 8.21
CA ARG A 56 17.67 23.08 8.65
C ARG A 56 18.29 22.84 10.01
N GLY A 57 19.31 22.00 10.08
CA GLY A 57 19.99 21.67 11.34
C GLY A 57 20.50 20.24 11.38
N PRO A 58 21.43 19.92 12.29
CA PRO A 58 21.99 18.58 12.44
C PRO A 58 20.96 17.52 12.87
N GLU A 59 19.87 17.93 13.52
CA GLU A 59 18.77 17.07 13.97
C GLU A 59 17.73 16.77 12.89
N HIS A 60 17.70 17.54 11.79
CA HIS A 60 16.73 17.36 10.73
C HIS A 60 17.18 16.30 9.71
N VAL A 61 16.24 15.46 9.29
CA VAL A 61 16.48 14.34 8.40
C VAL A 61 15.86 14.64 7.04
N ALA A 62 16.62 14.39 5.98
CA ALA A 62 16.15 14.48 4.60
C ALA A 62 15.36 13.23 4.21
N ALA A 63 14.24 13.42 3.52
CA ALA A 63 13.44 12.34 2.94
C ALA A 63 14.27 11.57 1.92
N GLY A 64 14.34 10.24 2.07
CA GLY A 64 15.15 9.38 1.22
C GLY A 64 14.54 9.14 -0.16
N HIS A 65 15.36 8.68 -1.11
CA HIS A 65 14.86 8.31 -2.43
C HIS A 65 13.78 7.23 -2.34
N TRP A 66 13.89 6.21 -1.49
CA TRP A 66 12.90 5.11 -1.45
C TRP A 66 11.83 5.24 -0.36
N GLY A 67 11.81 6.36 0.38
CA GLY A 67 10.94 6.54 1.54
C GLY A 67 11.72 6.87 2.81
N TYR A 68 10.99 7.02 3.90
CA TYR A 68 11.51 7.21 5.26
C TYR A 68 10.61 6.48 6.26
N PHE A 69 11.21 5.84 7.27
CA PHE A 69 10.53 4.81 8.08
C PHE A 69 9.61 5.33 9.20
N LYS A 70 9.44 6.65 9.35
CA LYS A 70 8.64 7.24 10.43
C LYS A 70 7.36 7.89 9.88
N HIS A 71 7.27 9.21 9.97
CA HIS A 71 6.09 10.00 9.64
C HIS A 71 5.95 10.20 8.14
N CYS A 72 6.25 9.21 7.32
CA CYS A 72 6.17 9.34 5.87
C CYS A 72 5.56 8.08 5.26
N ASP A 73 4.67 8.30 4.32
CA ASP A 73 4.17 7.29 3.40
C ASP A 73 5.14 7.11 2.22
N ILE A 74 4.89 6.13 1.35
CA ILE A 74 5.86 5.76 0.32
C ILE A 74 5.67 6.61 -0.96
N PRO A 75 6.77 6.96 -1.66
CA PRO A 75 6.65 7.60 -2.95
C PRO A 75 6.17 6.61 -4.03
N PRO A 76 5.54 7.11 -5.12
CA PRO A 76 5.09 6.31 -6.25
C PRO A 76 6.15 5.32 -6.80
N ARG A 77 7.40 5.77 -6.83
CA ARG A 77 8.55 4.97 -7.29
C ARG A 77 8.82 3.72 -6.44
N THR A 78 8.60 3.77 -5.12
CA THR A 78 8.77 2.60 -4.25
C THR A 78 7.70 1.55 -4.55
N PHE A 79 6.44 2.00 -4.70
CA PHE A 79 5.33 1.14 -5.08
C PHE A 79 5.55 0.48 -6.45
N GLU A 80 5.93 1.27 -7.47
CA GLU A 80 6.25 0.74 -8.80
C GLU A 80 7.44 -0.23 -8.79
N ASN A 81 8.50 0.06 -8.03
CA ASN A 81 9.66 -0.83 -7.92
C ASN A 81 9.32 -2.17 -7.26
N MET A 82 8.46 -2.16 -6.23
CA MET A 82 7.92 -3.37 -5.61
C MET A 82 7.17 -4.22 -6.65
N LEU A 83 6.22 -3.62 -7.38
CA LEU A 83 5.42 -4.35 -8.37
C LEU A 83 6.26 -4.88 -9.54
N LYS A 84 7.25 -4.10 -9.98
CA LYS A 84 8.24 -4.55 -10.96
C LYS A 84 9.00 -5.79 -10.48
N HIS A 85 9.51 -5.76 -9.24
CA HIS A 85 10.21 -6.90 -8.67
C HIS A 85 9.32 -8.13 -8.55
N ILE A 86 8.07 -7.94 -8.12
CA ILE A 86 7.07 -9.01 -8.04
C ILE A 86 6.86 -9.67 -9.40
N ARG A 87 6.62 -8.88 -10.45
CA ARG A 87 6.43 -9.36 -11.83
C ARG A 87 7.65 -10.15 -12.31
N ASP A 88 8.86 -9.65 -12.04
CA ASP A 88 10.10 -10.21 -12.60
C ASP A 88 10.59 -11.46 -11.84
N CYS A 89 10.30 -11.57 -10.54
CA CYS A 89 10.91 -12.56 -9.66
C CYS A 89 9.93 -13.60 -9.09
N GLN A 90 8.61 -13.38 -9.18
CA GLN A 90 7.61 -14.22 -8.52
C GLN A 90 6.64 -14.86 -9.50
N LYS A 91 6.29 -16.12 -9.24
CA LYS A 91 5.11 -16.77 -9.80
C LYS A 91 3.93 -16.55 -8.86
N ILE A 92 2.83 -16.02 -9.37
CA ILE A 92 1.63 -15.70 -8.60
C ILE A 92 0.42 -16.25 -9.38
N ASP A 93 -0.49 -16.89 -8.67
CA ASP A 93 -1.73 -17.41 -9.26
C ASP A 93 -2.88 -16.39 -9.15
N TYR A 94 -2.96 -15.66 -8.04
CA TYR A 94 -3.86 -14.51 -7.89
C TYR A 94 -3.37 -13.56 -6.77
N VAL A 95 -3.92 -12.35 -6.76
CA VAL A 95 -3.63 -11.32 -5.75
C VAL A 95 -4.86 -11.03 -4.92
N ILE A 96 -4.68 -10.93 -3.61
CA ILE A 96 -5.62 -10.29 -2.69
C ILE A 96 -5.05 -8.91 -2.37
N TRP A 97 -5.84 -7.85 -2.56
CA TRP A 97 -5.44 -6.49 -2.24
C TRP A 97 -6.45 -5.87 -1.28
N THR A 98 -6.02 -5.54 -0.06
CA THR A 98 -6.92 -5.13 1.03
C THR A 98 -7.02 -3.63 1.26
N GLY A 99 -6.74 -2.82 0.23
CA GLY A 99 -6.99 -1.37 0.26
C GLY A 99 -5.89 -0.57 0.97
N ASP A 100 -6.28 0.58 1.53
CA ASP A 100 -5.42 1.60 2.15
C ASP A 100 -4.33 2.12 1.20
N SER A 101 -4.81 2.74 0.14
CA SER A 101 -4.02 3.30 -0.96
C SER A 101 -3.68 4.77 -0.75
N VAL A 102 -4.60 5.50 -0.11
CA VAL A 102 -4.52 6.95 0.12
C VAL A 102 -3.60 7.21 1.31
N ALA A 103 -2.71 8.19 1.17
CA ALA A 103 -1.76 8.57 2.21
C ALA A 103 -2.46 9.15 3.46
N HIS A 104 -1.70 9.31 4.54
CA HIS A 104 -2.15 9.79 5.84
C HIS A 104 -2.31 11.32 5.91
N ASP A 105 -2.54 12.01 4.79
CA ASP A 105 -2.81 13.46 4.73
C ASP A 105 -4.29 13.80 4.85
N TYR A 106 -4.99 13.13 5.76
CA TYR A 106 -6.45 13.20 5.93
C TYR A 106 -7.01 14.60 6.18
N TRP A 107 -6.17 15.58 6.57
CA TRP A 107 -6.57 16.98 6.71
C TRP A 107 -6.65 17.73 5.37
N ASN A 108 -6.10 17.15 4.30
CA ASN A 108 -5.97 17.75 2.99
C ASN A 108 -6.41 16.77 1.87
N THR A 109 -7.39 15.93 2.16
CA THR A 109 -8.03 15.02 1.20
C THR A 109 -9.33 15.60 0.65
N SER A 110 -9.73 15.09 -0.52
CA SER A 110 -10.98 15.39 -1.22
C SER A 110 -11.43 14.11 -1.94
N ARG A 111 -12.71 14.04 -2.34
CA ARG A 111 -13.20 12.91 -3.13
C ARG A 111 -12.39 12.76 -4.41
N GLU A 112 -12.08 13.86 -5.06
CA GLU A 112 -11.34 13.91 -6.32
C GLU A 112 -9.90 13.44 -6.14
N SER A 113 -9.20 13.89 -5.09
CA SER A 113 -7.83 13.43 -4.81
C SER A 113 -7.78 11.95 -4.44
N ASN A 114 -8.71 11.45 -3.63
CA ASN A 114 -8.75 10.03 -3.25
C ASN A 114 -9.02 9.16 -4.47
N LEU A 115 -9.98 9.54 -5.32
CA LEU A 115 -10.23 8.85 -6.59
C LEU A 115 -9.01 8.86 -7.51
N ALA A 116 -8.24 9.95 -7.56
CA ALA A 116 -7.02 10.01 -8.34
C ALA A 116 -5.94 9.04 -7.82
N VAL A 117 -5.80 8.89 -6.50
CA VAL A 117 -4.88 7.91 -5.90
C VAL A 117 -5.35 6.48 -6.17
N ILE A 118 -6.65 6.19 -6.01
CA ILE A 118 -7.22 4.86 -6.31
C ILE A 118 -7.03 4.52 -7.80
N ASP A 119 -7.28 5.47 -8.70
CA ASP A 119 -7.08 5.30 -10.14
C ASP A 119 -5.59 5.07 -10.47
N TYR A 120 -4.69 5.81 -9.85
CA TYR A 120 -3.24 5.58 -9.99
C TYR A 120 -2.85 4.18 -9.54
N THR A 121 -3.28 3.77 -8.33
CA THR A 121 -2.89 2.48 -7.74
C THR A 121 -3.45 1.30 -8.53
N THR A 122 -4.73 1.36 -8.94
CA THR A 122 -5.37 0.33 -9.78
C THR A 122 -4.71 0.21 -11.16
N LYS A 123 -4.44 1.33 -11.84
CA LYS A 123 -3.75 1.33 -13.15
C LYS A 123 -2.32 0.82 -13.03
N THR A 124 -1.63 1.13 -11.94
CA THR A 124 -0.27 0.66 -11.71
C THR A 124 -0.23 -0.84 -11.44
N LEU A 125 -1.17 -1.37 -10.63
CA LEU A 125 -1.34 -2.81 -10.46
C LEU A 125 -1.59 -3.51 -11.80
N ALA A 126 -2.54 -3.02 -12.59
CA ALA A 126 -2.86 -3.55 -13.92
C ALA A 126 -1.63 -3.54 -14.84
N LYS A 127 -0.91 -2.41 -14.92
CA LYS A 127 0.33 -2.26 -15.71
C LYS A 127 1.37 -3.35 -15.42
N TYR A 128 1.53 -3.76 -14.16
CA TYR A 128 2.56 -4.74 -13.78
C TYR A 128 2.06 -6.18 -13.71
N LEU A 129 0.77 -6.42 -13.45
CA LEU A 129 0.22 -7.75 -13.19
C LEU A 129 -0.62 -8.32 -14.35
N ASP A 130 -1.30 -7.49 -15.14
CA ASP A 130 -2.10 -7.94 -16.29
C ASP A 130 -1.27 -8.68 -17.36
N PRO A 131 -0.01 -8.29 -17.66
CA PRO A 131 0.81 -9.04 -18.62
C PRO A 131 1.03 -10.51 -18.24
N SER A 132 0.93 -10.83 -16.95
CA SER A 132 1.04 -12.20 -16.43
C SER A 132 -0.31 -12.92 -16.33
N GLY A 133 -1.41 -12.26 -16.70
CA GLY A 133 -2.77 -12.81 -16.64
C GLY A 133 -3.29 -13.05 -15.22
N VAL A 134 -2.71 -12.39 -14.22
CA VAL A 134 -3.03 -12.60 -12.80
C VAL A 134 -4.24 -11.77 -12.40
N THR A 135 -5.26 -12.41 -11.83
CA THR A 135 -6.44 -11.71 -11.31
C THR A 135 -6.16 -11.07 -9.96
N VAL A 136 -6.60 -9.81 -9.79
CA VAL A 136 -6.54 -9.06 -8.53
C VAL A 136 -7.94 -8.98 -7.91
N PHE A 137 -8.07 -9.36 -6.64
CA PHE A 137 -9.29 -9.25 -5.85
C PHE A 137 -9.15 -8.13 -4.82
N PRO A 138 -9.73 -6.94 -5.06
CA PRO A 138 -9.61 -5.81 -4.16
C PRO A 138 -10.65 -5.84 -3.02
N ALA A 139 -10.31 -5.18 -1.93
CA ALA A 139 -11.21 -4.69 -0.89
C ALA A 139 -10.87 -3.22 -0.60
N LEU A 140 -11.85 -2.47 -0.08
CA LEU A 140 -11.64 -1.09 0.37
C LEU A 140 -11.07 -1.14 1.80
N GLY A 141 -10.03 -0.34 2.06
CA GLY A 141 -9.48 -0.08 3.38
C GLY A 141 -10.30 1.00 4.08
N ASN A 142 -9.76 1.68 5.09
CA ASN A 142 -10.46 2.76 5.78
C ASN A 142 -10.10 4.15 5.23
N HIS A 143 -8.98 4.28 4.53
CA HIS A 143 -8.49 5.55 3.95
C HIS A 143 -9.10 5.90 2.58
N GLU A 144 -9.81 4.99 1.91
CA GLU A 144 -10.42 5.27 0.60
C GLU A 144 -11.59 6.28 0.66
N GLY A 145 -12.31 6.36 1.78
CA GLY A 145 -13.41 7.31 1.99
C GLY A 145 -12.95 8.76 2.18
N GLU A 146 -13.82 9.72 1.86
CA GLU A 146 -13.64 11.14 2.19
C GLU A 146 -14.89 11.66 2.91
N PRO A 147 -14.81 12.06 4.19
CA PRO A 147 -13.66 11.90 5.10
C PRO A 147 -13.26 10.44 5.33
N SER A 148 -12.01 10.18 5.72
CA SER A 148 -11.52 8.84 6.08
C SER A 148 -12.44 8.15 7.12
N ASP A 149 -12.48 6.82 7.08
CA ASP A 149 -13.34 5.94 7.90
C ASP A 149 -14.85 6.03 7.62
N ARG A 150 -15.31 6.86 6.68
CA ARG A 150 -16.74 7.08 6.42
C ARG A 150 -17.22 6.37 5.16
N TYR A 151 -17.95 5.27 5.38
CA TYR A 151 -18.65 4.54 4.33
C TYR A 151 -20.17 4.71 4.49
N PHE A 152 -20.77 5.52 3.61
CA PHE A 152 -22.22 5.65 3.52
C PHE A 152 -22.76 4.63 2.51
N LEU A 153 -23.72 3.80 2.95
CA LEU A 153 -24.48 2.87 2.12
C LEU A 153 -25.83 3.45 1.73
#